data_AF-A0A964T2F7-F1
#
_entry.id   AF-A0A964T2F7-F1
#
_cell.length_a   1.000
_cell.length_b   1.000
_cell.length_c   1.000
_cell.angle_alpha   90.00
_cell.angle_beta   90.00
_cell.angle_gamma   90.00
#
_symmetry.space_group_name_H-M   'P 1'
#
loop_
_entity.id
_entity.type
_entity.pdbx_description
1 polymer ?
#
loop_
_entity_poly.entity_id
_entity_poly.type
_entity_poly.pdbx_seq_one_letter_code
_entity_poly.pdbx_strand_id
1 'polypeptide(L)'
;MARSRSSPDVQPESAPPSSTFRSVKKECRPAVQSSFLPSSRRTLTRVIGKARETAGRRASPPSFSRCATYYHMPIVQSNRGPQAARRTRTGEAVRPAHAEGDGSRTGCPQGGGSMKTIRGNGVGGPGWMARREVLKAGGFGALGLVLAAATRNGASAEDAVPSLANIKANLSALKYGEFNPNYVAAWPLTIARAKGYFENVGLADVELILSDSYIPGLIGGSLDLAHGDTSSFLSAAEKSGTPIKVVSILRQSEWWIMGVRKGIEKPEDLKGARISGGSLDGRNTWVQKEIVRRLGLDPEKDVQFVPSSGGSDNRMAALINGTLDAASVFPRHRAGIEDAGGKFIYEQLTAAPQEAIGAMGAWLEKNEKTAYAWALAELRARQWLFDPAHKDEAYAIVRKFGYDVPPSFEAQYEVELQQLSPDGGFESAAVMDTFLTQLGESGEVPAGIDWRKHMELKYVWAAQEALGLPKRPASL
;
A
#
# COMPACT_ATOMS: atom_id res chain seq x y z
N MET A 1 -62.10 -12.83 30.19
CA MET A 1 -61.92 -11.43 29.76
C MET A 1 -60.43 -11.18 29.54
N ALA A 2 -59.98 -11.17 28.28
CA ALA A 2 -58.62 -10.80 27.93
C ALA A 2 -58.69 -9.99 26.62
N ARG A 3 -58.25 -8.72 26.69
CA ARG A 3 -58.33 -7.76 25.60
C ARG A 3 -57.09 -7.88 24.71
N SER A 4 -57.35 -7.90 23.41
CA SER A 4 -56.39 -7.67 22.34
C SER A 4 -55.80 -6.26 22.41
N ARG A 5 -54.51 -6.13 22.07
CA ARG A 5 -53.93 -4.86 21.61
C ARG A 5 -53.11 -5.13 20.36
N SER A 6 -53.51 -4.42 19.32
CA SER A 6 -52.98 -4.31 17.97
C SER A 6 -51.67 -3.53 17.93
N SER A 7 -50.75 -3.99 17.09
CA SER A 7 -49.58 -3.24 16.61
C SER A 7 -49.99 -2.04 15.75
N PRO A 8 -49.23 -0.93 15.76
CA PRO A 8 -49.44 0.16 14.80
C PRO A 8 -48.66 -0.08 13.50
N ASP A 9 -49.35 0.14 12.39
CA ASP A 9 -48.85 0.20 11.01
C ASP A 9 -47.79 1.31 10.84
N VAL A 10 -46.69 0.97 10.17
CA VAL A 10 -45.74 1.93 9.60
C VAL A 10 -46.03 2.04 8.11
N GLN A 11 -46.46 3.23 7.69
CA GLN A 11 -46.64 3.62 6.29
C GLN A 11 -45.27 3.76 5.60
N PRO A 12 -45.10 3.33 4.33
CA PRO A 12 -43.88 3.60 3.59
C PRO A 12 -43.83 5.07 3.12
N GLU A 13 -42.75 5.74 3.47
CA GLU A 13 -42.47 7.13 3.11
C GLU A 13 -42.19 7.24 1.60
N SER A 14 -42.81 8.25 0.99
CA SER A 14 -42.84 8.56 -0.43
C SER A 14 -41.46 8.96 -0.99
N ALA A 15 -41.07 8.35 -2.11
CA ALA A 15 -39.90 8.72 -2.89
C ALA A 15 -39.96 10.16 -3.43
N PRO A 16 -38.84 10.92 -3.45
CA PRO A 16 -38.80 12.24 -4.07
C PRO A 16 -38.82 12.17 -5.61
N PRO A 17 -39.35 13.20 -6.29
CA PRO A 17 -39.66 13.15 -7.72
C PRO A 17 -38.41 13.24 -8.62
N SER A 18 -38.47 12.49 -9.71
CA SER A 18 -37.50 12.48 -10.80
C SER A 18 -37.46 13.83 -11.53
N SER A 19 -36.29 14.48 -11.51
CA SER A 19 -36.02 15.64 -12.36
C SER A 19 -35.81 15.19 -13.80
N THR A 20 -36.77 15.55 -14.65
CA THR A 20 -36.73 15.40 -16.11
C THR A 20 -35.68 16.35 -16.69
N PHE A 21 -34.56 15.81 -17.18
CA PHE A 21 -33.61 16.58 -17.98
C PHE A 21 -34.15 16.74 -19.41
N ARG A 22 -34.58 17.95 -19.75
CA ARG A 22 -34.86 18.38 -21.12
C ARG A 22 -33.57 18.37 -21.93
N SER A 23 -33.55 17.64 -23.04
CA SER A 23 -32.50 17.73 -24.05
C SER A 23 -32.48 19.13 -24.67
N VAL A 24 -31.38 19.87 -24.52
CA VAL A 24 -31.09 21.03 -25.35
C VAL A 24 -30.25 20.55 -26.54
N LYS A 25 -30.89 20.38 -27.69
CA LYS A 25 -30.22 20.19 -28.98
C LYS A 25 -29.45 21.48 -29.30
N LYS A 26 -28.12 21.43 -29.36
CA LYS A 26 -27.32 22.39 -30.13
C LYS A 26 -27.07 21.78 -31.50
N GLU A 27 -27.77 22.32 -32.50
CA GLU A 27 -27.49 22.11 -33.90
C GLU A 27 -26.20 22.84 -34.28
N CYS A 28 -25.20 22.12 -34.80
CA CYS A 28 -24.16 22.72 -35.63
C CYS A 28 -24.49 22.43 -37.09
N ARG A 29 -24.87 23.46 -37.85
CA ARG A 29 -24.94 23.42 -39.32
C ARG A 29 -23.58 23.80 -39.93
N PRO A 30 -23.23 23.24 -41.10
CA PRO A 30 -22.00 23.55 -41.81
C PRO A 30 -22.19 24.76 -42.75
N ALA A 31 -21.12 25.54 -42.97
CA ALA A 31 -21.03 26.48 -44.08
C ALA A 31 -19.85 26.10 -44.98
N VAL A 32 -20.13 26.14 -46.28
CA VAL A 32 -19.34 25.68 -47.43
C VAL A 32 -18.87 26.90 -48.24
N GLN A 33 -17.88 26.64 -49.11
CA GLN A 33 -17.48 27.37 -50.35
C GLN A 33 -16.27 28.31 -50.19
N SER A 34 -15.08 27.98 -50.73
CA SER A 34 -14.58 27.90 -52.13
C SER A 34 -13.51 29.01 -52.28
N SER A 35 -12.41 28.95 -53.03
CA SER A 35 -12.24 28.50 -54.42
C SER A 35 -10.74 28.57 -54.86
N PHE A 36 -10.35 27.69 -55.81
CA PHE A 36 -9.33 27.80 -56.90
C PHE A 36 -7.80 28.07 -56.66
N LEU A 37 -6.98 27.00 -56.88
CA LEU A 37 -5.86 26.74 -57.85
C LEU A 37 -4.91 27.89 -58.36
N PRO A 38 -3.71 27.63 -58.97
CA PRO A 38 -3.15 26.36 -59.49
C PRO A 38 -1.64 26.06 -59.22
N SER A 39 -1.21 24.95 -59.82
CA SER A 39 0.07 24.23 -59.87
C SER A 39 1.30 24.92 -60.48
N SER A 40 2.49 24.41 -60.15
CA SER A 40 3.50 24.03 -61.16
C SER A 40 4.58 23.07 -60.59
N ARG A 41 4.92 22.05 -61.40
CA ARG A 41 6.09 21.18 -61.25
C ARG A 41 7.32 21.90 -61.82
N ARG A 42 8.51 21.71 -61.25
CA ARG A 42 9.75 21.45 -62.01
C ARG A 42 10.91 20.95 -61.14
N THR A 43 11.57 19.96 -61.71
CA THR A 43 12.78 19.21 -61.35
C THR A 43 14.06 20.04 -61.54
N LEU A 44 15.13 19.74 -60.79
CA LEU A 44 16.57 19.60 -61.18
C LEU A 44 17.49 19.93 -59.97
N THR A 45 18.22 18.97 -59.39
CA THR A 45 19.58 18.47 -59.71
C THR A 45 20.76 19.32 -59.18
N ARG A 46 21.32 18.89 -58.04
CA ARG A 46 22.73 18.58 -57.69
C ARG A 46 23.91 19.28 -58.43
N VAL A 47 24.77 19.99 -57.68
CA VAL A 47 26.26 20.17 -57.84
C VAL A 47 26.79 20.66 -56.45
N ILE A 48 27.61 19.99 -55.62
CA ILE A 48 29.02 19.52 -55.62
C ILE A 48 30.12 20.61 -55.66
N GLY A 49 30.95 20.67 -54.60
CA GLY A 49 32.37 21.11 -54.63
C GLY A 49 32.71 22.24 -53.65
N LYS A 50 33.33 21.94 -52.48
CA LYS A 50 34.78 22.05 -52.14
C LYS A 50 35.31 23.52 -52.17
N ALA A 51 36.03 24.06 -51.16
CA ALA A 51 37.04 23.45 -50.32
C ALA A 51 37.42 24.34 -49.09
N ARG A 52 38.01 23.68 -48.05
CA ARG A 52 39.21 24.01 -47.24
C ARG A 52 39.40 25.44 -46.68
N GLU A 53 40.01 25.70 -45.52
CA GLU A 53 40.63 24.97 -44.41
C GLU A 53 40.99 26.08 -43.40
N THR A 54 40.84 25.88 -42.09
CA THR A 54 41.85 26.22 -41.06
C THR A 54 41.33 25.84 -39.68
N ALA A 55 42.17 25.10 -38.97
CA ALA A 55 41.93 24.48 -37.68
C ALA A 55 42.12 25.47 -36.52
N GLY A 56 41.45 25.21 -35.39
CA GLY A 56 41.75 25.93 -34.16
C GLY A 56 40.91 25.56 -32.95
N ARG A 57 41.33 24.50 -32.26
CA ARG A 57 41.13 24.19 -30.82
C ARG A 57 39.83 23.52 -30.38
N ARG A 58 40.05 22.37 -29.74
CA ARG A 58 39.12 21.49 -29.03
C ARG A 58 38.66 22.12 -27.72
N ALA A 59 37.37 22.01 -27.43
CA ALA A 59 36.83 21.84 -26.09
C ALA A 59 35.54 21.00 -26.20
N SER A 60 35.53 19.82 -25.57
CA SER A 60 34.38 18.92 -25.52
C SER A 60 33.32 19.42 -24.53
N PRO A 61 32.01 19.34 -24.82
CA PRO A 61 30.97 19.36 -23.80
C PRO A 61 30.62 17.92 -23.34
N PRO A 62 30.10 17.74 -22.12
CA PRO A 62 29.87 16.41 -21.55
C PRO A 62 28.64 15.74 -22.17
N SER A 63 28.81 14.48 -22.54
CA SER A 63 27.73 13.56 -22.90
C SER A 63 26.97 13.12 -21.65
N PHE A 64 25.71 13.54 -21.50
CA PHE A 64 24.77 12.87 -20.61
C PHE A 64 24.29 11.58 -21.27
N SER A 65 24.75 10.45 -20.76
CA SER A 65 24.29 9.12 -21.15
C SER A 65 22.88 8.90 -20.59
N ARG A 66 21.91 8.69 -21.49
CA ARG A 66 20.57 8.19 -21.14
C ARG A 66 20.69 6.69 -20.82
N CYS A 67 20.60 6.32 -19.55
CA CYS A 67 20.25 4.95 -19.19
C CYS A 67 18.72 4.81 -19.21
N ALA A 68 18.19 4.31 -20.31
CA ALA A 68 16.88 3.66 -20.33
C ALA A 68 17.11 2.20 -19.92
N THR A 69 16.81 1.85 -18.67
CA THR A 69 16.87 0.47 -18.21
C THR A 69 15.57 -0.22 -18.57
N TYR A 70 15.53 -0.85 -19.75
CA TYR A 70 14.55 -1.89 -20.05
C TYR A 70 14.95 -3.16 -19.27
N TYR A 71 14.19 -3.54 -18.26
CA TYR A 71 14.33 -4.86 -17.65
C TYR A 71 13.61 -5.90 -18.53
N HIS A 72 14.39 -6.62 -19.34
CA HIS A 72 14.01 -7.96 -19.80
C HIS A 72 14.38 -8.95 -18.69
N MET A 73 13.39 -9.64 -18.13
CA MET A 73 13.66 -10.83 -17.32
C MET A 73 14.09 -12.00 -18.23
N PRO A 74 15.17 -12.74 -17.88
CA PRO A 74 15.51 -13.97 -18.58
C PRO A 74 14.60 -15.12 -18.12
N ILE A 75 13.99 -15.79 -19.10
CA ILE A 75 13.32 -17.07 -18.95
C ILE A 75 14.40 -18.11 -18.57
N VAL A 76 14.34 -18.63 -17.35
CA VAL A 76 15.08 -19.84 -16.98
C VAL A 76 14.31 -21.04 -17.53
N GLN A 77 14.73 -21.53 -18.70
CA GLN A 77 14.34 -22.84 -19.20
C GLN A 77 15.02 -23.92 -18.36
N SER A 78 14.27 -24.65 -17.53
CA SER A 78 14.75 -25.92 -16.99
C SER A 78 14.58 -27.01 -18.06
N ASN A 79 15.67 -27.32 -18.76
CA ASN A 79 15.78 -28.51 -19.60
C ASN A 79 15.72 -29.78 -18.74
N ARG A 80 14.63 -30.55 -18.83
CA ARG A 80 14.67 -32.02 -18.74
C ARG A 80 13.68 -32.62 -19.73
N GLY A 81 14.22 -33.14 -20.83
CA GLY A 81 13.49 -34.02 -21.76
C GLY A 81 13.32 -35.44 -21.20
N PRO A 82 12.48 -36.27 -21.84
CA PRO A 82 11.84 -37.43 -21.23
C PRO A 82 12.58 -38.74 -21.53
N GLN A 83 12.55 -39.71 -20.59
CA GLN A 83 12.73 -41.12 -20.92
C GLN A 83 11.80 -42.02 -20.10
N ALA A 84 11.44 -43.12 -20.75
CA ALA A 84 10.22 -43.88 -20.55
C ALA A 84 10.34 -45.04 -19.54
N ALA A 85 9.15 -45.41 -19.04
CA ALA A 85 8.67 -46.73 -18.64
C ALA A 85 9.70 -47.85 -18.34
N ARG A 86 9.65 -48.34 -17.09
CA ARG A 86 9.70 -49.79 -16.82
C ARG A 86 8.78 -50.14 -15.65
N ARG A 87 7.85 -51.06 -15.95
CA ARG A 87 7.03 -51.79 -14.97
C ARG A 87 7.92 -52.69 -14.13
N THR A 88 7.70 -52.73 -12.82
CA THR A 88 7.70 -53.97 -12.03
C THR A 88 6.68 -53.84 -10.89
N ARG A 89 6.04 -54.98 -10.62
CA ARG A 89 4.85 -55.21 -9.80
C ARG A 89 5.28 -55.68 -8.39
N THR A 90 4.30 -55.77 -7.48
CA THR A 90 4.32 -56.35 -6.11
C THR A 90 4.97 -55.44 -5.06
N GLY A 91 4.44 -55.25 -3.85
CA GLY A 91 3.37 -55.92 -3.11
C GLY A 91 3.71 -55.82 -1.62
N GLU A 92 2.69 -55.67 -0.78
CA GLU A 92 2.67 -55.89 0.67
C GLU A 92 3.25 -54.86 1.66
N ALA A 93 2.37 -54.52 2.60
CA ALA A 93 2.59 -53.82 3.84
C ALA A 93 3.05 -54.79 4.94
N VAL A 94 3.99 -54.39 5.80
CA VAL A 94 4.06 -54.78 7.22
C VAL A 94 4.88 -53.73 8.01
N ARG A 95 4.27 -53.14 9.05
CA ARG A 95 4.87 -52.81 10.36
C ARG A 95 4.27 -53.81 11.37
N PRO A 96 4.75 -54.02 12.61
CA PRO A 96 5.76 -53.28 13.40
C PRO A 96 6.76 -54.18 14.17
N ALA A 97 7.71 -53.59 14.93
CA ALA A 97 8.06 -54.05 16.29
C ALA A 97 9.08 -53.12 16.97
N HIS A 98 8.82 -52.86 18.25
CA HIS A 98 9.69 -52.24 19.26
C HIS A 98 10.85 -53.15 19.67
N ALA A 99 11.96 -52.56 20.13
CA ALA A 99 12.70 -53.05 21.31
C ALA A 99 13.67 -51.97 21.84
N GLU A 100 13.63 -51.78 23.16
CA GLU A 100 14.51 -50.98 24.02
C GLU A 100 15.91 -51.62 24.16
N GLY A 101 16.91 -50.86 24.63
CA GLY A 101 18.20 -51.43 25.03
C GLY A 101 19.30 -50.42 25.36
N ASP A 102 19.56 -50.31 26.66
CA ASP A 102 20.46 -49.45 27.43
C ASP A 102 21.99 -49.70 27.24
N GLY A 103 22.83 -48.75 27.70
CA GLY A 103 24.04 -49.12 28.46
C GLY A 103 25.45 -49.02 27.85
N SER A 104 26.09 -47.86 28.04
CA SER A 104 27.46 -47.69 28.60
C SER A 104 28.77 -48.00 27.82
N ARG A 105 29.62 -46.94 27.79
CA ARG A 105 31.09 -46.82 28.02
C ARG A 105 32.11 -47.77 27.36
N THR A 106 33.05 -47.15 26.63
CA THR A 106 34.54 -47.12 26.73
C THR A 106 35.08 -46.73 25.34
N GLY A 107 36.19 -46.02 25.10
CA GLY A 107 37.30 -45.51 25.88
C GLY A 107 38.10 -44.51 25.02
N CYS A 108 38.95 -43.73 25.67
CA CYS A 108 39.89 -42.77 25.06
C CYS A 108 41.24 -43.49 24.75
N PRO A 109 42.10 -42.93 23.88
CA PRO A 109 43.37 -42.43 24.45
C PRO A 109 43.85 -41.08 23.90
N GLN A 110 44.73 -40.48 24.70
CA GLN A 110 45.33 -39.15 24.64
C GLN A 110 46.55 -39.00 23.71
N GLY A 111 46.85 -37.74 23.39
CA GLY A 111 48.19 -37.17 23.18
C GLY A 111 48.05 -35.79 22.50
N GLY A 112 48.65 -34.66 22.91
CA GLY A 112 49.60 -34.31 23.97
C GLY A 112 50.33 -33.01 23.55
N GLY A 113 50.39 -32.01 24.44
CA GLY A 113 51.31 -30.85 24.44
C GLY A 113 50.85 -29.58 23.67
N SER A 114 51.11 -28.34 24.09
CA SER A 114 51.68 -27.76 25.32
C SER A 114 51.41 -26.25 25.34
N MET A 115 51.29 -25.71 26.54
CA MET A 115 51.01 -24.35 26.97
C MET A 115 52.18 -23.37 26.79
N LYS A 116 51.90 -22.06 26.69
CA LYS A 116 52.76 -21.01 27.27
C LYS A 116 51.95 -19.76 27.64
N THR A 117 51.93 -19.46 28.93
CA THR A 117 51.47 -18.24 29.58
C THR A 117 52.68 -17.36 29.89
N ILE A 118 52.55 -16.03 29.86
CA ILE A 118 53.44 -15.10 30.58
C ILE A 118 52.58 -14.18 31.45
N ARG A 119 52.95 -14.10 32.74
CA ARG A 119 52.46 -13.18 33.78
C ARG A 119 53.48 -12.04 34.00
N GLY A 120 53.00 -10.92 34.55
CA GLY A 120 53.77 -9.98 35.38
C GLY A 120 53.05 -8.64 35.57
N ASN A 121 52.25 -8.48 36.65
CA ASN A 121 52.47 -7.64 37.86
C ASN A 121 52.09 -6.15 37.66
N GLY A 122 51.01 -5.62 38.24
CA GLY A 122 50.86 -5.10 39.64
C GLY A 122 50.88 -3.56 39.58
N VAL A 123 50.04 -2.72 40.22
CA VAL A 123 49.68 -2.59 41.66
C VAL A 123 48.51 -1.58 41.80
N GLY A 124 47.58 -1.79 42.75
CA GLY A 124 46.98 -0.70 43.56
C GLY A 124 45.49 -0.36 43.40
N GLY A 125 44.60 -0.94 44.23
CA GLY A 125 43.32 -0.32 44.64
C GLY A 125 43.51 0.75 45.74
N PRO A 126 42.49 1.21 46.51
CA PRO A 126 41.13 0.66 46.77
C PRO A 126 40.02 1.72 46.51
N GLY A 127 38.71 1.54 46.68
CA GLY A 127 37.88 0.52 47.30
C GLY A 127 36.46 1.10 47.45
N TRP A 128 35.46 0.24 47.32
CA TRP A 128 34.04 0.52 47.54
C TRP A 128 33.74 1.09 48.94
N MET A 129 32.72 1.96 49.02
CA MET A 129 31.93 2.13 50.26
C MET A 129 30.46 1.80 50.00
N ALA A 130 29.93 0.92 50.86
CA ALA A 130 28.54 0.50 50.90
C ALA A 130 27.71 1.39 51.82
N ARG A 131 26.40 1.38 51.56
CA ARG A 131 25.33 2.06 52.29
C ARG A 131 25.32 1.71 53.79
N ARG A 132 25.73 2.67 54.64
CA ARG A 132 25.21 2.96 55.99
C ARG A 132 26.17 3.95 56.63
N GLU A 133 25.83 5.23 56.62
CA GLU A 133 26.29 6.26 57.58
C GLU A 133 25.50 7.54 57.23
N VAL A 134 24.24 7.54 57.68
CA VAL A 134 23.35 8.69 57.71
C VAL A 134 23.29 9.13 59.16
N LEU A 135 23.40 10.45 59.40
CA LEU A 135 23.21 11.18 60.66
C LEU A 135 24.35 11.12 61.69
N LYS A 136 25.15 12.19 61.75
CA LYS A 136 25.38 13.04 62.95
C LYS A 136 26.62 13.92 62.77
N ALA A 137 26.39 15.18 62.40
CA ALA A 137 27.19 16.39 62.66
C ALA A 137 26.70 17.38 61.59
N GLY A 138 25.92 18.41 61.89
CA GLY A 138 26.12 19.42 62.93
C GLY A 138 25.93 20.74 62.20
N GLY A 139 24.86 21.45 62.51
CA GLY A 139 24.46 22.68 61.82
C GLY A 139 25.25 23.92 62.24
N PHE A 140 24.74 25.06 61.74
CA PHE A 140 25.19 26.47 61.87
C PHE A 140 26.33 26.86 60.92
N GLY A 141 26.23 27.85 60.04
CA GLY A 141 25.19 28.83 59.74
C GLY A 141 25.86 30.07 59.12
N ALA A 142 25.36 30.59 58.00
CA ALA A 142 25.45 32.01 57.60
C ALA A 142 24.75 32.25 56.25
N LEU A 143 23.76 33.13 56.29
CA LEU A 143 23.26 34.07 55.27
C LEU A 143 23.30 33.68 53.78
N GLY A 144 22.11 33.50 53.23
CA GLY A 144 21.85 33.53 51.79
C GLY A 144 20.34 33.55 51.51
N LEU A 145 19.64 34.59 51.96
CA LEU A 145 18.22 34.82 51.65
C LEU A 145 18.09 35.24 50.18
N VAL A 146 18.04 34.28 49.27
CA VAL A 146 17.52 34.49 47.91
C VAL A 146 16.02 34.26 47.98
N LEU A 147 15.25 35.35 47.89
CA LEU A 147 13.84 35.29 47.48
C LEU A 147 13.80 34.74 46.04
N ALA A 148 13.73 33.42 45.91
CA ALA A 148 13.25 32.81 44.69
C ALA A 148 11.72 32.93 44.72
N ALA A 149 11.21 34.03 44.18
CA ALA A 149 9.80 34.17 43.88
C ALA A 149 9.39 32.97 43.01
N ALA A 150 8.41 32.22 43.52
CA ALA A 150 7.78 31.13 42.80
C ALA A 150 7.06 31.69 41.56
N THR A 151 7.72 31.67 40.41
CA THR A 151 7.04 31.53 39.13
C THR A 151 7.29 30.11 38.64
N ARG A 152 6.50 29.16 39.13
CA ARG A 152 6.24 27.91 38.42
C ARG A 152 5.53 28.26 37.11
N ASN A 153 6.29 28.68 36.10
CA ASN A 153 5.93 28.44 34.71
C ASN A 153 6.54 27.11 34.29
N GLY A 154 6.14 26.06 35.00
CA GLY A 154 6.30 24.68 34.57
C GLY A 154 4.95 24.23 34.03
N ALA A 155 4.53 24.78 32.89
CA ALA A 155 3.58 24.05 32.06
C ALA A 155 4.36 22.84 31.55
N SER A 156 4.03 21.65 32.07
CA SER A 156 4.56 20.39 31.57
C SER A 156 4.43 20.37 30.05
N ALA A 157 5.55 20.24 29.36
CA ALA A 157 5.60 20.08 27.90
C ALA A 157 5.08 18.70 27.44
N GLU A 158 4.40 17.94 28.31
CA GLU A 158 3.88 16.60 28.05
C GLU A 158 2.37 16.56 27.75
N ASP A 159 1.61 17.64 27.98
CA ASP A 159 0.14 17.67 27.81
C ASP A 159 -0.35 18.58 26.66
N ALA A 160 0.52 19.01 25.76
CA ALA A 160 0.10 19.86 24.65
C ALA A 160 -0.72 19.06 23.63
N VAL A 161 -1.98 19.46 23.42
CA VAL A 161 -2.85 18.92 22.36
C VAL A 161 -2.08 18.89 21.04
N PRO A 162 -2.12 17.76 20.28
CA PRO A 162 -1.44 17.68 18.99
C PRO A 162 -1.87 18.82 18.06
N SER A 163 -0.90 19.51 17.48
CA SER A 163 -1.10 20.67 16.62
C SER A 163 -0.05 20.71 15.51
N LEU A 164 -0.31 21.53 14.50
CA LEU A 164 0.63 21.76 13.40
C LEU A 164 2.01 22.26 13.86
N ALA A 165 2.09 22.92 15.01
CA ALA A 165 3.32 23.54 15.51
C ALA A 165 4.17 22.60 16.37
N ASN A 166 3.55 21.69 17.13
CA ASN A 166 4.23 20.85 18.13
C ASN A 166 4.48 19.41 17.69
N ILE A 167 3.82 18.92 16.63
CA ILE A 167 4.13 17.61 16.05
C ILE A 167 5.43 17.72 15.24
N LYS A 168 6.50 17.10 15.74
CA LYS A 168 7.82 16.99 15.09
C LYS A 168 8.40 15.60 15.26
N ALA A 169 9.06 15.08 14.23
CA ALA A 169 9.68 13.77 14.22
C ALA A 169 10.92 13.71 15.13
N ASN A 170 11.18 12.53 15.69
CA ASN A 170 12.44 12.23 16.39
C ASN A 170 13.50 11.64 15.46
N LEU A 171 13.11 11.17 14.28
CA LEU A 171 13.99 10.75 13.19
C LEU A 171 14.01 11.82 12.10
N SER A 172 15.13 11.97 11.42
CA SER A 172 15.25 12.81 10.22
C SER A 172 15.03 12.01 8.93
N ALA A 173 15.12 10.68 8.99
CA ALA A 173 14.99 9.77 7.85
C ALA A 173 13.97 8.66 8.14
N LEU A 174 13.30 8.18 7.10
CA LEU A 174 12.25 7.16 7.17
C LEU A 174 12.25 6.30 5.89
N LYS A 175 12.27 4.97 6.03
CA LYS A 175 12.10 4.03 4.92
C LYS A 175 10.66 3.57 4.81
N TYR A 176 10.00 3.95 3.73
CA TYR A 176 8.62 3.57 3.44
C TYR A 176 8.56 2.50 2.36
N GLY A 177 8.00 1.33 2.70
CA GLY A 177 7.70 0.29 1.72
C GLY A 177 6.43 0.59 0.95
N GLU A 178 6.51 0.63 -0.37
CA GLU A 178 5.36 0.70 -1.27
C GLU A 178 5.19 -0.67 -1.91
N PHE A 179 4.04 -1.33 -1.76
CA PHE A 179 3.80 -2.63 -2.39
C PHE A 179 3.26 -2.49 -3.82
N ASN A 180 2.66 -1.35 -4.13
CA ASN A 180 1.89 -1.14 -5.34
C ASN A 180 2.57 -0.08 -6.22
N PRO A 181 3.12 -0.43 -7.40
CA PRO A 181 3.75 0.54 -8.30
C PRO A 181 2.72 1.48 -8.98
N ASN A 182 1.46 1.45 -8.56
CA ASN A 182 0.41 2.35 -9.03
C ASN A 182 0.66 3.81 -8.58
N TYR A 183 0.61 4.75 -9.52
CA TYR A 183 0.75 6.19 -9.27
C TYR A 183 -0.24 6.73 -8.22
N VAL A 184 -1.45 6.15 -8.14
CA VAL A 184 -2.48 6.56 -7.18
C VAL A 184 -2.04 6.28 -5.74
N ALA A 185 -1.34 5.16 -5.51
CA ALA A 185 -0.81 4.82 -4.19
C ALA A 185 0.37 5.74 -3.81
N ALA A 186 1.16 6.15 -4.80
CA ALA A 186 2.33 7.00 -4.59
C ALA A 186 2.01 8.48 -4.36
N TRP A 187 0.80 8.95 -4.69
CA TRP A 187 0.43 10.36 -4.62
C TRP A 187 0.67 10.99 -3.25
N PRO A 188 0.16 10.45 -2.12
CA PRO A 188 0.34 11.12 -0.84
C PRO A 188 1.81 11.33 -0.47
N LEU A 189 2.68 10.35 -0.73
CA LEU A 189 4.09 10.45 -0.38
C LEU A 189 4.89 11.33 -1.34
N THR A 190 4.64 11.24 -2.63
CA THR A 190 5.30 12.10 -3.63
C THR A 190 4.91 13.56 -3.45
N ILE A 191 3.64 13.84 -3.14
CA ILE A 191 3.14 15.18 -2.82
C ILE A 191 3.71 15.67 -1.49
N ALA A 192 3.67 14.86 -0.42
CA ALA A 192 4.23 15.25 0.88
C ALA A 192 5.72 15.61 0.78
N ARG A 193 6.48 14.91 -0.08
CA ARG A 193 7.87 15.27 -0.38
C ARG A 193 7.96 16.55 -1.22
N ALA A 194 7.23 16.64 -2.34
CA ALA A 194 7.32 17.77 -3.25
C ALA A 194 6.85 19.11 -2.66
N LYS A 195 5.88 19.07 -1.72
CA LYS A 195 5.34 20.24 -1.03
C LYS A 195 6.07 20.56 0.28
N GLY A 196 7.13 19.81 0.61
CA GLY A 196 7.92 19.99 1.84
C GLY A 196 7.16 19.66 3.13
N TYR A 197 6.05 18.93 3.06
CA TYR A 197 5.26 18.58 4.25
C TYR A 197 6.03 17.67 5.20
N PHE A 198 6.87 16.76 4.68
CA PHE A 198 7.78 15.96 5.51
C PHE A 198 8.87 16.82 6.17
N GLU A 199 9.52 17.69 5.41
CA GLU A 199 10.57 18.58 5.95
C GLU A 199 10.02 19.48 7.07
N ASN A 200 8.80 20.02 6.88
CA ASN A 200 8.12 20.86 7.86
C ASN A 200 7.91 20.18 9.22
N VAL A 201 7.83 18.85 9.26
CA VAL A 201 7.69 18.07 10.50
C VAL A 201 9.01 17.45 10.96
N GLY A 202 10.13 17.78 10.33
CA GLY A 202 11.48 17.29 10.69
C GLY A 202 11.92 16.01 9.98
N LEU A 203 11.15 15.52 9.00
CA LEU A 203 11.50 14.36 8.17
C LEU A 203 12.12 14.84 6.86
N ALA A 204 13.45 14.96 6.85
CA ALA A 204 14.20 15.45 5.70
C ALA A 204 14.37 14.38 4.61
N ASP A 205 14.45 13.10 4.99
CA ASP A 205 14.78 12.01 4.07
C ASP A 205 13.79 10.85 4.20
N VAL A 206 12.65 10.97 3.51
CA VAL A 206 11.72 9.85 3.37
C VAL A 206 12.10 9.09 2.12
N GLU A 207 12.55 7.84 2.24
CA GLU A 207 12.86 6.95 1.12
C GLU A 207 11.63 6.11 0.76
N LEU A 208 11.30 6.02 -0.54
CA LEU A 208 10.20 5.18 -1.04
C LEU A 208 10.80 3.94 -1.69
N ILE A 209 10.48 2.76 -1.16
CA ILE A 209 11.06 1.48 -1.57
C ILE A 209 9.93 0.60 -2.12
N LEU A 210 9.90 0.37 -3.43
CA LEU A 210 8.97 -0.59 -4.03
C LEU A 210 9.35 -2.02 -3.61
N SER A 211 8.45 -2.74 -2.95
CA SER A 211 8.71 -4.09 -2.46
C SER A 211 7.44 -4.91 -2.27
N ASP A 212 7.37 -6.05 -2.96
CA ASP A 212 6.36 -7.09 -2.69
C ASP A 212 6.60 -7.80 -1.34
N SER A 213 7.79 -7.62 -0.74
CA SER A 213 8.18 -8.19 0.56
C SER A 213 8.05 -7.17 1.69
N TYR A 214 6.95 -6.42 1.71
CA TYR A 214 6.75 -5.33 2.67
C TYR A 214 6.60 -5.79 4.12
N ILE A 215 5.85 -6.88 4.39
CA ILE A 215 5.76 -7.48 5.76
C ILE A 215 7.12 -8.04 6.22
N PRO A 216 7.82 -8.88 5.45
CA PRO A 216 9.18 -9.29 5.81
C PRO A 216 10.15 -8.12 6.01
N GLY A 217 10.00 -7.05 5.24
CA GLY A 217 10.81 -5.83 5.39
C GLY A 217 10.56 -5.10 6.70
N LEU A 218 9.31 -5.01 7.16
CA LEU A 218 8.96 -4.51 8.49
C LEU A 218 9.56 -5.39 9.59
N ILE A 219 9.40 -6.71 9.50
CA ILE A 219 9.92 -7.68 10.48
C ILE A 219 11.44 -7.62 10.57
N GLY A 220 12.13 -7.56 9.42
CA GLY A 220 13.58 -7.49 9.32
C GLY A 220 14.17 -6.11 9.61
N GLY A 221 13.33 -5.07 9.74
CA GLY A 221 13.77 -3.69 9.98
C GLY A 221 14.43 -3.02 8.77
N SER A 222 14.23 -3.54 7.56
CA SER A 222 14.64 -2.84 6.33
C SER A 222 13.63 -1.74 5.94
N LEU A 223 12.40 -1.81 6.46
CA LEU A 223 11.34 -0.81 6.31
C LEU A 223 10.88 -0.32 7.69
N ASP A 224 10.60 0.97 7.81
CA ASP A 224 10.08 1.60 9.03
C ASP A 224 8.54 1.59 9.04
N LEU A 225 7.96 2.00 7.90
CA LEU A 225 6.52 1.93 7.60
C LEU A 225 6.34 1.19 6.27
N ALA A 226 5.18 0.58 6.07
CA ALA A 226 4.85 -0.01 4.78
C ALA A 226 3.38 0.11 4.41
N HIS A 227 3.12 0.39 3.15
CA HIS A 227 1.84 0.23 2.49
C HIS A 227 1.58 -1.24 2.16
N GLY A 228 0.36 -1.72 2.37
CA GLY A 228 -0.05 -3.09 2.04
C GLY A 228 -1.54 -3.30 2.21
N ASP A 229 -2.00 -4.52 1.93
CA ASP A 229 -3.39 -4.91 2.21
C ASP A 229 -3.64 -4.96 3.73
N THR A 230 -4.75 -4.36 4.17
CA THR A 230 -5.17 -4.39 5.58
C THR A 230 -5.33 -5.83 6.07
N SER A 231 -5.91 -6.71 5.24
CA SER A 231 -6.07 -8.13 5.53
C SER A 231 -4.73 -8.82 5.80
N SER A 232 -3.72 -8.55 4.99
CA SER A 232 -2.38 -9.13 5.11
C SER A 232 -1.70 -8.72 6.42
N PHE A 233 -1.78 -7.44 6.81
CA PHE A 233 -1.24 -6.98 8.10
C PHE A 233 -1.94 -7.64 9.29
N LEU A 234 -3.27 -7.67 9.27
CA LEU A 234 -4.05 -8.27 10.36
C LEU A 234 -3.84 -9.78 10.46
N SER A 235 -3.77 -10.47 9.32
CA SER A 235 -3.51 -11.91 9.25
C SER A 235 -2.12 -12.25 9.78
N ALA A 236 -1.09 -11.48 9.40
CA ALA A 236 0.26 -11.63 9.94
C ALA A 236 0.33 -11.36 11.45
N ALA A 237 -0.41 -10.35 11.92
CA ALA A 237 -0.43 -10.01 13.34
C ALA A 237 -1.09 -11.12 14.20
N GLU A 238 -2.24 -11.63 13.77
CA GLU A 238 -3.00 -12.64 14.51
C GLU A 238 -2.43 -14.05 14.35
N LYS A 239 -2.17 -14.52 13.12
CA LYS A 239 -1.73 -15.91 12.86
C LYS A 239 -0.26 -16.13 13.25
N SER A 240 0.60 -15.17 12.98
CA SER A 240 2.05 -15.30 13.22
C SER A 240 2.50 -14.66 14.54
N GLY A 241 1.58 -14.05 15.30
CA GLY A 241 1.91 -13.33 16.53
C GLY A 241 2.89 -12.16 16.31
N THR A 242 2.98 -11.66 15.08
CA THR A 242 3.91 -10.58 14.74
C THR A 242 3.32 -9.26 15.24
N PRO A 243 4.03 -8.44 16.03
CA PRO A 243 3.46 -7.24 16.62
C PRO A 243 3.36 -6.08 15.60
N ILE A 244 2.75 -6.31 14.43
CA ILE A 244 2.44 -5.27 13.44
C ILE A 244 1.21 -4.49 13.92
N LYS A 245 1.25 -3.17 13.74
CA LYS A 245 0.13 -2.25 13.96
C LYS A 245 -0.19 -1.49 12.69
N VAL A 246 -1.47 -1.40 12.36
CA VAL A 246 -1.99 -0.53 11.30
C VAL A 246 -2.18 0.87 11.88
N VAL A 247 -1.52 1.86 11.28
CA VAL A 247 -1.50 3.25 11.77
C VAL A 247 -2.37 4.19 10.94
N SER A 248 -2.68 3.84 9.69
CA SER A 248 -3.49 4.63 8.77
C SER A 248 -4.07 3.76 7.65
N ILE A 249 -5.18 4.20 7.05
CA ILE A 249 -5.81 3.59 5.87
C ILE A 249 -5.47 4.44 4.64
N LEU A 250 -4.97 3.81 3.57
CA LEU A 250 -4.80 4.45 2.27
C LEU A 250 -6.08 4.39 1.44
N ARG A 251 -6.68 3.21 1.27
CA ARG A 251 -7.96 3.03 0.57
C ARG A 251 -9.07 2.72 1.56
N GLN A 252 -10.00 3.65 1.72
CA GLN A 252 -11.21 3.46 2.54
C GLN A 252 -12.36 2.82 1.78
N SER A 253 -12.23 2.68 0.46
CA SER A 253 -13.21 2.02 -0.38
C SER A 253 -12.51 1.24 -1.49
N GLU A 254 -13.22 0.27 -2.06
CA GLU A 254 -12.73 -0.63 -3.08
C GLU A 254 -13.73 -0.64 -4.24
N TRP A 255 -13.20 -0.57 -5.47
CA TRP A 255 -14.00 -0.80 -6.67
C TRP A 255 -14.24 -2.30 -6.86
N TRP A 256 -15.49 -2.72 -6.68
CA TRP A 256 -15.94 -4.02 -7.15
C TRP A 256 -16.21 -3.88 -8.64
N ILE A 257 -15.20 -4.24 -9.43
CA ILE A 257 -15.15 -3.95 -10.85
C ILE A 257 -14.77 -5.18 -11.65
N MET A 258 -15.49 -5.42 -12.74
CA MET A 258 -15.23 -6.52 -13.66
C MET A 258 -15.10 -5.99 -15.09
N GLY A 259 -13.87 -5.99 -15.59
CA GLY A 259 -13.58 -5.79 -17.00
C GLY A 259 -13.71 -7.11 -17.74
N VAL A 260 -14.24 -7.06 -18.96
CA VAL A 260 -14.38 -8.22 -19.85
C VAL A 260 -13.77 -7.92 -21.20
N ARG A 261 -13.26 -8.97 -21.85
CA ARG A 261 -12.73 -8.87 -23.21
C ARG A 261 -13.84 -8.59 -24.22
N LYS A 262 -13.43 -8.24 -25.44
CA LYS A 262 -14.34 -8.11 -26.59
C LYS A 262 -15.18 -9.37 -26.80
N GLY A 263 -16.48 -9.16 -27.03
CA GLY A 263 -17.46 -10.22 -27.34
C GLY A 263 -18.23 -10.77 -26.14
N ILE A 264 -18.01 -10.24 -24.93
CA ILE A 264 -18.85 -10.49 -23.75
C ILE A 264 -19.72 -9.25 -23.56
N GLU A 265 -21.02 -9.40 -23.78
CA GLU A 265 -21.93 -8.27 -23.87
C GLU A 265 -22.82 -8.12 -22.64
N LYS A 266 -23.18 -9.25 -22.04
CA LYS A 266 -24.13 -9.38 -20.93
C LYS A 266 -23.70 -10.50 -19.98
N PRO A 267 -24.25 -10.56 -18.75
CA PRO A 267 -23.90 -11.55 -17.75
C PRO A 267 -23.87 -13.00 -18.25
N GLU A 268 -24.84 -13.43 -19.05
CA GLU A 268 -24.97 -14.82 -19.49
C GLU A 268 -23.79 -15.28 -20.37
N ASP A 269 -23.11 -14.34 -21.02
CA ASP A 269 -21.94 -14.62 -21.87
C ASP A 269 -20.71 -15.01 -21.02
N LEU A 270 -20.77 -14.85 -19.70
CA LEU A 270 -19.74 -15.34 -18.78
C LEU A 270 -19.77 -16.86 -18.59
N LYS A 271 -20.79 -17.57 -19.07
CA LYS A 271 -20.84 -19.04 -18.89
C LYS A 271 -19.66 -19.72 -19.59
N GLY A 272 -18.84 -20.45 -18.83
CA GLY A 272 -17.59 -21.07 -19.25
C GLY A 272 -16.39 -20.10 -19.29
N ALA A 273 -16.56 -18.84 -18.92
CA ALA A 273 -15.51 -17.82 -18.97
C ALA A 273 -14.39 -18.09 -17.96
N ARG A 274 -13.16 -17.78 -18.36
CA ARG A 274 -12.00 -17.75 -17.46
C ARG A 274 -11.90 -16.39 -16.79
N ILE A 275 -12.02 -16.37 -15.47
CA ILE A 275 -12.03 -15.16 -14.65
C ILE A 275 -10.81 -15.15 -13.73
N SER A 276 -10.14 -14.00 -13.58
CA SER A 276 -9.06 -13.87 -12.60
C SER A 276 -9.16 -12.64 -11.71
N GLY A 277 -9.02 -12.85 -10.40
CA GLY A 277 -8.74 -11.81 -9.42
C GLY A 277 -7.26 -11.70 -9.03
N GLY A 278 -6.37 -12.54 -9.57
CA GLY A 278 -5.02 -12.72 -9.06
C GLY A 278 -4.86 -14.11 -8.45
N SER A 279 -4.49 -14.22 -7.18
CA SER A 279 -4.48 -15.52 -6.48
C SER A 279 -5.90 -16.04 -6.23
N LEU A 280 -6.07 -17.37 -6.16
CA LEU A 280 -7.39 -17.99 -6.00
C LEU A 280 -8.02 -17.75 -4.62
N ASP A 281 -7.17 -17.55 -3.61
CA ASP A 281 -7.51 -17.32 -2.21
C ASP A 281 -7.59 -15.83 -1.82
N GLY A 282 -7.23 -14.93 -2.72
CA GLY A 282 -7.15 -13.50 -2.42
C GLY A 282 -8.46 -12.74 -2.54
N ARG A 283 -8.53 -11.61 -1.82
CA ARG A 283 -9.62 -10.62 -1.80
C ARG A 283 -10.26 -10.36 -3.16
N ASN A 284 -9.46 -10.05 -4.17
CA ASN A 284 -9.93 -9.74 -5.51
C ASN A 284 -10.69 -10.91 -6.17
N THR A 285 -10.26 -12.16 -5.95
CA THR A 285 -10.96 -13.34 -6.48
C THR A 285 -12.28 -13.55 -5.75
N TRP A 286 -12.32 -13.36 -4.43
CA TRP A 286 -13.58 -13.36 -3.67
C TRP A 286 -14.55 -12.29 -4.21
N VAL A 287 -14.08 -11.06 -4.47
CA VAL A 287 -14.90 -10.00 -5.06
C VAL A 287 -15.47 -10.41 -6.41
N GLN A 288 -14.65 -11.00 -7.29
CA GLN A 288 -15.15 -11.47 -8.58
C GLN A 288 -16.20 -12.58 -8.42
N LYS A 289 -16.06 -13.49 -7.44
CA LYS A 289 -17.11 -14.48 -7.14
C LYS A 289 -18.41 -13.81 -6.69
N GLU A 290 -18.34 -12.78 -5.85
CA GLU A 290 -19.53 -12.00 -5.46
C GLU A 290 -20.18 -11.27 -6.63
N ILE A 291 -19.38 -10.69 -7.52
CA ILE A 291 -19.89 -10.05 -8.74
C ILE A 291 -20.63 -11.09 -9.59
N VAL A 292 -20.05 -12.27 -9.82
CA VAL A 292 -20.70 -13.36 -10.57
C VAL A 292 -22.05 -13.75 -9.96
N ARG A 293 -22.13 -13.86 -8.62
CA ARG A 293 -23.40 -14.11 -7.90
C ARG A 293 -24.42 -13.00 -8.12
N ARG A 294 -24.01 -11.74 -8.02
CA ARG A 294 -24.89 -10.57 -8.23
C ARG A 294 -25.37 -10.44 -9.67
N LEU A 295 -24.59 -10.96 -10.61
CA LEU A 295 -24.95 -11.10 -12.01
C LEU A 295 -25.86 -12.31 -12.29
N GLY A 296 -26.26 -13.07 -11.26
CA GLY A 296 -27.22 -14.18 -11.36
C GLY A 296 -26.61 -15.52 -11.79
N LEU A 297 -25.29 -15.67 -11.71
CA LEU A 297 -24.57 -16.89 -12.07
C LEU A 297 -23.99 -17.59 -10.84
N ASP A 298 -23.73 -18.89 -10.97
CA ASP A 298 -23.07 -19.70 -9.94
C ASP A 298 -21.53 -19.64 -10.15
N PRO A 299 -20.75 -19.01 -9.25
CA PRO A 299 -19.31 -18.87 -9.41
C PRO A 299 -18.54 -20.20 -9.39
N GLU A 300 -19.16 -21.29 -8.91
CA GLU A 300 -18.53 -22.62 -8.83
C GLU A 300 -18.92 -23.53 -9.99
N LYS A 301 -19.95 -23.17 -10.77
CA LYS A 301 -20.46 -24.00 -11.89
C LYS A 301 -20.44 -23.31 -13.23
N ASP A 302 -20.78 -22.03 -13.28
CA ASP A 302 -20.96 -21.29 -14.52
C ASP A 302 -19.65 -20.69 -15.04
N VAL A 303 -18.61 -20.52 -14.22
CA VAL A 303 -17.35 -19.86 -14.62
C VAL A 303 -16.13 -20.64 -14.13
N GLN A 304 -14.94 -20.28 -14.61
CA GLN A 304 -13.68 -20.87 -14.17
C GLN A 304 -12.76 -19.79 -13.60
N PHE A 305 -12.46 -19.87 -12.30
CA PHE A 305 -11.45 -19.00 -11.69
C PHE A 305 -10.05 -19.52 -11.94
N VAL A 306 -9.19 -18.69 -12.52
CA VAL A 306 -7.80 -19.03 -12.84
C VAL A 306 -6.83 -18.07 -12.13
N PRO A 307 -5.70 -18.57 -11.60
CA PRO A 307 -4.72 -17.71 -10.97
C PRO A 307 -4.00 -16.84 -12.01
N SER A 308 -3.64 -15.62 -11.62
CA SER A 308 -2.75 -14.75 -12.40
C SER A 308 -1.75 -14.02 -11.51
N SER A 309 -0.55 -13.76 -12.05
CA SER A 309 0.50 -12.96 -11.42
C SER A 309 0.65 -11.61 -12.12
N GLY A 310 1.51 -10.72 -11.60
CA GLY A 310 1.81 -9.43 -12.24
C GLY A 310 0.75 -8.34 -12.06
N GLY A 311 -0.15 -8.50 -11.09
CA GLY A 311 -1.08 -7.44 -10.70
C GLY A 311 -2.24 -7.20 -11.67
N SER A 312 -2.82 -6.01 -11.60
CA SER A 312 -4.02 -5.65 -12.37
C SER A 312 -3.70 -5.22 -13.81
N ASP A 313 -2.52 -4.68 -14.07
CA ASP A 313 -2.06 -4.33 -15.42
C ASP A 313 -1.89 -5.59 -16.30
N ASN A 314 -1.32 -6.66 -15.73
CA ASN A 314 -1.22 -7.94 -16.44
C ASN A 314 -2.60 -8.56 -16.71
N ARG A 315 -3.55 -8.41 -15.78
CA ARG A 315 -4.94 -8.84 -16.00
C ARG A 315 -5.61 -8.04 -17.12
N MET A 316 -5.39 -6.73 -17.20
CA MET A 316 -5.84 -5.92 -18.34
C MET A 316 -5.25 -6.43 -19.66
N ALA A 317 -3.93 -6.66 -19.71
CA ALA A 317 -3.28 -7.20 -20.92
C ALA A 317 -3.85 -8.58 -21.31
N ALA A 318 -4.17 -9.42 -20.33
CA ALA A 318 -4.77 -10.73 -20.53
C ALA A 318 -6.21 -10.67 -21.06
N LEU A 319 -6.99 -9.65 -20.68
CA LEU A 319 -8.29 -9.37 -21.31
C LEU A 319 -8.12 -8.97 -22.77
N ILE A 320 -7.18 -8.05 -23.05
CA ILE A 320 -6.92 -7.53 -24.41
C ILE A 320 -6.47 -8.65 -25.35
N ASN A 321 -5.59 -9.54 -24.90
CA ASN A 321 -5.08 -10.65 -25.71
C ASN A 321 -5.99 -11.89 -25.72
N GLY A 322 -7.11 -11.87 -24.97
CA GLY A 322 -8.08 -12.95 -24.88
C GLY A 322 -7.63 -14.19 -24.09
N THR A 323 -6.59 -14.09 -23.27
CA THR A 323 -6.21 -15.18 -22.34
C THR A 323 -7.04 -15.19 -21.06
N LEU A 324 -7.69 -14.08 -20.72
CA LEU A 324 -8.79 -14.02 -19.77
C LEU A 324 -10.06 -13.52 -20.46
N ASP A 325 -11.20 -14.00 -19.98
CA ASP A 325 -12.52 -13.58 -20.46
C ASP A 325 -13.05 -12.43 -19.60
N ALA A 326 -12.85 -12.50 -18.28
CA ALA A 326 -13.14 -11.44 -17.32
C ALA A 326 -12.04 -11.31 -16.25
N ALA A 327 -11.90 -10.14 -15.63
CA ALA A 327 -10.94 -9.95 -14.55
C ALA A 327 -11.30 -8.79 -13.62
N SER A 328 -10.84 -8.90 -12.36
CA SER A 328 -10.72 -7.71 -11.49
C SER A 328 -9.63 -6.80 -12.06
N VAL A 329 -9.97 -5.52 -12.17
CA VAL A 329 -9.16 -4.46 -12.78
C VAL A 329 -9.34 -3.16 -11.97
N PHE A 330 -8.94 -2.01 -12.49
CA PHE A 330 -9.16 -0.70 -11.86
C PHE A 330 -9.76 0.28 -12.86
N PRO A 331 -10.36 1.40 -12.40
CA PRO A 331 -10.89 2.44 -13.29
C PRO A 331 -9.88 2.95 -14.32
N ARG A 332 -8.60 3.14 -13.97
CA ARG A 332 -7.54 3.48 -14.93
C ARG A 332 -7.42 2.56 -16.15
N HIS A 333 -7.87 1.30 -16.06
CA HIS A 333 -7.83 0.36 -17.18
C HIS A 333 -8.95 0.57 -18.19
N ARG A 334 -9.88 1.50 -17.93
CA ARG A 334 -11.06 1.71 -18.77
C ARG A 334 -10.73 1.90 -20.24
N ALA A 335 -9.92 2.91 -20.53
CA ALA A 335 -9.56 3.24 -21.91
C ALA A 335 -8.92 2.05 -22.62
N GLY A 336 -7.94 1.38 -21.99
CA GLY A 336 -7.25 0.24 -22.61
C GLY A 336 -8.17 -0.94 -22.93
N ILE A 337 -9.15 -1.23 -22.07
CA ILE A 337 -10.12 -2.31 -22.27
C ILE A 337 -11.13 -1.93 -23.36
N GLU A 338 -11.67 -0.71 -23.31
CA GLU A 338 -12.67 -0.22 -24.27
C GLU A 338 -12.08 -0.02 -25.67
N ASP A 339 -10.85 0.48 -25.79
CA ASP A 339 -10.14 0.63 -27.07
C ASP A 339 -9.88 -0.73 -27.74
N ALA A 340 -9.69 -1.79 -26.94
CA ALA A 340 -9.59 -3.17 -27.43
C ALA A 340 -10.96 -3.80 -27.76
N GLY A 341 -12.05 -3.07 -27.59
CA GLY A 341 -13.43 -3.52 -27.80
C GLY A 341 -14.02 -4.34 -26.66
N GLY A 342 -13.34 -4.39 -25.51
CA GLY A 342 -13.90 -4.90 -24.26
C GLY A 342 -14.80 -3.88 -23.57
N LYS A 343 -15.27 -4.22 -22.37
CA LYS A 343 -16.14 -3.33 -21.57
C LYS A 343 -16.07 -3.66 -20.09
N PHE A 344 -16.78 -2.88 -19.28
CA PHE A 344 -17.04 -3.17 -17.87
C PHE A 344 -18.50 -3.58 -17.74
N ILE A 345 -18.76 -4.74 -17.13
CA ILE A 345 -20.13 -5.27 -16.96
C ILE A 345 -20.64 -5.20 -15.52
N TYR A 346 -19.77 -4.83 -14.59
CA TYR A 346 -20.12 -4.57 -13.20
C TYR A 346 -19.15 -3.57 -12.62
N GLU A 347 -19.70 -2.54 -11.96
CA GLU A 347 -18.94 -1.50 -11.28
C GLU A 347 -19.71 -1.03 -10.06
N GLN A 348 -19.11 -1.15 -8.89
CA GLN A 348 -19.65 -0.62 -7.66
C GLN A 348 -18.52 -0.20 -6.72
N LEU A 349 -18.55 1.06 -6.28
CA LEU A 349 -17.72 1.48 -5.18
C LEU A 349 -18.29 0.94 -3.87
N THR A 350 -17.48 0.24 -3.10
CA THR A 350 -17.88 -0.39 -1.83
C THR A 350 -16.99 0.13 -0.71
N ALA A 351 -17.59 0.55 0.40
CA ALA A 351 -16.85 0.95 1.59
C ALA A 351 -16.07 -0.27 2.14
N ALA A 352 -14.75 -0.15 2.17
CA ALA A 352 -13.83 -1.24 2.49
C ALA A 352 -12.46 -0.63 2.85
N PRO A 353 -11.99 -0.75 4.11
CA PRO A 353 -10.64 -0.31 4.50
C PRO A 353 -9.57 -1.26 3.94
N GLN A 354 -9.40 -1.27 2.61
CA GLN A 354 -8.72 -2.34 1.89
C GLN A 354 -7.18 -2.24 1.94
N GLU A 355 -6.63 -1.04 1.80
CA GLU A 355 -5.19 -0.78 1.84
C GLU A 355 -4.85 0.10 3.05
N ALA A 356 -3.76 -0.26 3.74
CA ALA A 356 -3.34 0.33 5.01
C ALA A 356 -1.84 0.59 5.07
N ILE A 357 -1.43 1.37 6.06
CA ILE A 357 -0.04 1.59 6.42
C ILE A 357 0.22 0.87 7.73
N GLY A 358 1.15 -0.08 7.69
CA GLY A 358 1.59 -0.89 8.82
C GLY A 358 2.98 -0.49 9.32
N ALA A 359 3.21 -0.72 10.61
CA ALA A 359 4.50 -0.56 11.28
C ALA A 359 4.69 -1.63 12.34
N MET A 360 5.94 -1.92 12.74
CA MET A 360 6.20 -2.76 13.91
C MET A 360 5.90 -1.99 15.19
N GLY A 361 5.22 -2.60 16.16
CA GLY A 361 4.91 -2.00 17.46
C GLY A 361 6.15 -1.49 18.19
N ALA A 362 7.24 -2.27 18.20
CA ALA A 362 8.52 -1.85 18.78
C ALA A 362 9.14 -0.63 18.08
N TRP A 363 8.92 -0.46 16.77
CA TRP A 363 9.36 0.73 16.04
C TRP A 363 8.52 1.94 16.45
N LEU A 364 7.20 1.77 16.57
CA LEU A 364 6.28 2.83 17.01
C LEU A 364 6.60 3.30 18.43
N GLU A 365 6.88 2.40 19.36
CA GLU A 365 7.28 2.76 20.74
C GLU A 365 8.54 3.62 20.78
N LYS A 366 9.54 3.30 19.93
CA LYS A 366 10.80 4.05 19.85
C LYS A 366 10.65 5.36 19.07
N ASN A 367 9.74 5.41 18.11
CA ASN A 367 9.64 6.48 17.11
C ASN A 367 8.25 7.13 17.08
N GLU A 368 7.57 7.18 18.22
CA GLU A 368 6.18 7.64 18.34
C GLU A 368 5.99 9.05 17.77
N LYS A 369 6.93 9.95 18.07
CA LYS A 369 6.96 11.33 17.53
C LYS A 369 7.07 11.34 16.01
N THR A 370 7.87 10.44 15.43
CA THR A 370 7.97 10.27 13.98
C THR A 370 6.69 9.75 13.37
N ALA A 371 5.99 8.81 14.02
CA ALA A 371 4.70 8.32 13.54
C ALA A 371 3.62 9.42 13.51
N TYR A 372 3.54 10.25 14.56
CA TYR A 372 2.67 11.44 14.55
C TYR A 372 3.04 12.43 13.43
N ALA A 373 4.34 12.71 13.27
CA ALA A 373 4.85 13.63 12.25
C ALA A 373 4.56 13.14 10.84
N TRP A 374 4.83 11.86 10.56
CA TRP A 374 4.52 11.23 9.28
C TRP A 374 3.03 11.33 8.97
N ALA A 375 2.15 10.94 9.91
CA ALA A 375 0.70 11.00 9.72
C ALA A 375 0.24 12.43 9.41
N LEU A 376 0.75 13.44 10.13
CA LEU A 376 0.41 14.84 9.87
C LEU A 376 0.84 15.30 8.46
N ALA A 377 2.08 15.01 8.07
CA ALA A 377 2.61 15.41 6.77
C ALA A 377 1.88 14.72 5.61
N GLU A 378 1.55 13.45 5.79
CA GLU A 378 0.85 12.63 4.81
C GLU A 378 -0.61 13.08 4.65
N LEU A 379 -1.35 13.32 5.74
CA LEU A 379 -2.72 13.84 5.66
C LEU A 379 -2.77 15.24 5.02
N ARG A 380 -1.78 16.11 5.26
CA ARG A 380 -1.69 17.39 4.53
C ARG A 380 -1.57 17.19 3.01
N ALA A 381 -0.79 16.21 2.57
CA ALA A 381 -0.68 15.87 1.16
C ALA A 381 -2.00 15.36 0.59
N ARG A 382 -2.75 14.56 1.36
CA ARG A 382 -4.08 14.11 0.94
C ARG A 382 -5.08 15.25 0.86
N GLN A 383 -5.16 16.13 1.86
CA GLN A 383 -6.04 17.29 1.81
C GLN A 383 -5.73 18.19 0.62
N TRP A 384 -4.44 18.39 0.31
CA TRP A 384 -4.02 19.12 -0.88
C TRP A 384 -4.43 18.41 -2.18
N LEU A 385 -4.22 17.09 -2.26
CA LEU A 385 -4.62 16.26 -3.40
C LEU A 385 -6.13 16.29 -3.64
N PHE A 386 -6.95 16.26 -2.59
CA PHE A 386 -8.40 16.20 -2.75
C PHE A 386 -9.03 17.52 -3.24
N ASP A 387 -8.27 18.61 -3.27
CA ASP A 387 -8.70 19.85 -3.93
C ASP A 387 -8.51 19.73 -5.45
N PRO A 388 -9.59 19.81 -6.25
CA PRO A 388 -9.52 19.66 -7.70
C PRO A 388 -8.67 20.74 -8.38
N ALA A 389 -8.44 21.90 -7.73
CA ALA A 389 -7.54 22.93 -8.25
C ALA A 389 -6.08 22.45 -8.41
N HIS A 390 -5.71 21.38 -7.70
CA HIS A 390 -4.36 20.83 -7.70
C HIS A 390 -4.16 19.66 -8.65
N LYS A 391 -5.19 19.23 -9.40
CA LYS A 391 -5.15 18.06 -10.28
C LYS A 391 -3.92 18.01 -11.19
N ASP A 392 -3.69 19.08 -11.96
CA ASP A 392 -2.61 19.12 -12.95
C ASP A 392 -1.23 19.09 -12.28
N GLU A 393 -1.09 19.77 -11.13
CA GLU A 393 0.15 19.78 -10.35
C GLU A 393 0.39 18.40 -9.69
N ALA A 394 -0.63 17.71 -9.19
CA ALA A 394 -0.52 16.37 -8.62
C ALA A 394 0.03 15.36 -9.64
N TYR A 395 -0.45 15.41 -10.88
CA TYR A 395 0.08 14.60 -11.96
C TYR A 395 1.50 15.02 -12.39
N ALA A 396 1.79 16.32 -12.41
CA ALA A 396 3.15 16.79 -12.68
C ALA A 396 4.15 16.32 -11.60
N ILE A 397 3.74 16.31 -10.33
CA ILE A 397 4.55 15.80 -9.21
C ILE A 397 4.83 14.33 -9.41
N VAL A 398 3.80 13.47 -9.54
CA VAL A 398 4.02 12.02 -9.59
C VAL A 398 4.89 11.60 -10.79
N ARG A 399 4.80 12.30 -11.93
CA ARG A 399 5.68 12.10 -13.09
C ARG A 399 7.14 12.44 -12.82
N LYS A 400 7.42 13.47 -12.02
CA LYS A 400 8.81 13.79 -11.60
C LYS A 400 9.43 12.67 -10.77
N PHE A 401 8.60 11.84 -10.13
CA PHE A 401 9.02 10.65 -9.42
C PHE A 401 9.10 9.39 -10.30
N GLY A 402 8.91 9.52 -11.62
CA GLY A 402 9.14 8.44 -12.59
C GLY A 402 7.91 7.60 -12.91
N TYR A 403 6.72 7.98 -12.45
CA TYR A 403 5.48 7.28 -12.78
C TYR A 403 5.00 7.68 -14.18
N ASP A 404 4.68 6.69 -15.02
CA ASP A 404 4.02 6.91 -16.30
C ASP A 404 2.52 7.08 -16.08
N VAL A 405 1.99 8.21 -16.55
CA VAL A 405 0.57 8.55 -16.40
C VAL A 405 0.09 9.10 -17.75
N PRO A 406 -0.52 8.28 -18.61
CA PRO A 406 -1.10 8.75 -19.86
C PRO A 406 -2.36 9.60 -19.64
N PRO A 407 -2.80 10.40 -20.62
CA PRO A 407 -4.01 11.22 -20.50
C PRO A 407 -5.27 10.45 -20.13
N SER A 408 -5.37 9.17 -20.52
CA SER A 408 -6.48 8.29 -20.13
C SER A 408 -6.55 8.04 -18.63
N PHE A 409 -5.40 8.07 -17.92
CA PHE A 409 -5.36 7.96 -16.46
C PHE A 409 -5.70 9.30 -15.81
N GLU A 410 -5.31 10.43 -16.42
CA GLU A 410 -5.68 11.77 -15.96
C GLU A 410 -7.20 12.02 -15.98
N ALA A 411 -7.89 11.39 -16.93
CA ALA A 411 -9.34 11.42 -17.02
C ALA A 411 -10.03 10.72 -15.83
N GLN A 412 -9.32 9.87 -15.08
CA GLN A 412 -9.85 9.11 -13.95
C GLN A 412 -9.61 9.78 -12.58
N TYR A 413 -9.12 11.02 -12.53
CA TYR A 413 -8.75 11.69 -11.27
C TYR A 413 -9.81 11.57 -10.16
N GLU A 414 -11.04 12.03 -10.41
CA GLU A 414 -12.11 11.99 -9.40
C GLU A 414 -12.48 10.55 -9.03
N VAL A 415 -12.51 9.63 -10.01
CA VAL A 415 -12.85 8.22 -9.83
C VAL A 415 -11.79 7.49 -8.98
N GLU A 416 -10.52 7.80 -9.19
CA GLU A 416 -9.42 7.24 -8.41
C GLU A 416 -9.34 7.83 -7.01
N LEU A 417 -9.74 9.10 -6.80
CA LEU A 417 -9.81 9.71 -5.47
C LEU A 417 -10.94 9.12 -4.61
N GLN A 418 -12.05 8.67 -5.21
CA GLN A 418 -13.19 8.11 -4.46
C GLN A 418 -12.83 6.91 -3.57
N GLN A 419 -11.80 6.16 -3.93
CA GLN A 419 -11.37 4.99 -3.16
C GLN A 419 -10.34 5.35 -2.05
N LEU A 420 -9.61 6.46 -2.24
CA LEU A 420 -8.60 6.91 -1.29
C LEU A 420 -9.28 7.49 -0.05
N SER A 421 -8.64 7.30 1.09
CA SER A 421 -9.04 7.98 2.32
C SER A 421 -8.47 9.40 2.33
N PRO A 422 -9.29 10.46 2.35
CA PRO A 422 -8.79 11.83 2.38
C PRO A 422 -8.10 12.20 3.69
N ASP A 423 -8.38 11.45 4.76
CA ASP A 423 -8.02 11.79 6.14
C ASP A 423 -7.25 10.65 6.84
N GLY A 424 -6.80 9.63 6.10
CA GLY A 424 -6.09 8.47 6.62
C GLY A 424 -6.95 7.53 7.48
N GLY A 425 -8.24 7.81 7.63
CA GLY A 425 -9.22 7.03 8.37
C GLY A 425 -10.13 6.18 7.47
N PHE A 426 -11.21 5.68 8.06
CA PHE A 426 -12.27 4.94 7.39
C PHE A 426 -13.62 5.23 8.07
N GLU A 427 -14.72 4.86 7.41
CA GLU A 427 -16.08 5.28 7.76
C GLU A 427 -16.49 4.94 9.20
N SER A 428 -16.40 3.68 9.61
CA SER A 428 -16.78 3.25 10.95
C SER A 428 -16.19 1.89 11.30
N ALA A 429 -16.20 1.55 12.60
CA ALA A 429 -15.84 0.22 13.07
C ALA A 429 -16.71 -0.88 12.42
N ALA A 430 -18.02 -0.63 12.22
CA ALA A 430 -18.93 -1.57 11.57
C ALA A 430 -18.56 -1.85 10.10
N VAL A 431 -18.01 -0.86 9.39
CA VAL A 431 -17.49 -1.05 8.03
C VAL A 431 -16.26 -1.96 8.03
N MET A 432 -15.35 -1.80 8.99
CA MET A 432 -14.22 -2.74 9.17
C MET A 432 -14.69 -4.14 9.57
N ASP A 433 -15.65 -4.26 10.50
CA ASP A 433 -16.23 -5.54 10.92
C ASP A 433 -16.86 -6.28 9.71
N THR A 434 -17.58 -5.55 8.84
CA THR A 434 -18.18 -6.10 7.61
C THR A 434 -17.11 -6.55 6.62
N PHE A 435 -16.10 -5.71 6.38
CA PHE A 435 -14.98 -6.03 5.50
C PHE A 435 -14.23 -7.29 5.95
N LEU A 436 -13.95 -7.42 7.24
CA LEU A 436 -13.25 -8.58 7.78
C LEU A 436 -14.11 -9.85 7.85
N THR A 437 -15.42 -9.71 8.01
CA THR A 437 -16.35 -10.84 7.91
C THR A 437 -16.27 -11.45 6.51
N GLN A 438 -16.32 -10.63 5.46
CA GLN A 438 -16.19 -11.07 4.07
C GLN A 438 -14.85 -11.77 3.81
N LEU A 439 -13.75 -11.25 4.36
CA LEU A 439 -12.42 -11.85 4.26
C LEU A 439 -12.27 -13.14 5.08
N GLY A 440 -13.04 -13.28 6.17
CA GLY A 440 -13.10 -14.51 6.94
C GLY A 440 -13.71 -15.67 6.15
N GLU A 441 -14.65 -15.37 5.24
CA GLU A 441 -15.27 -16.36 4.35
C GLU A 441 -14.28 -16.94 3.31
N SER A 442 -13.29 -16.16 2.87
CA SER A 442 -12.22 -16.65 1.99
C SER A 442 -11.07 -17.35 2.73
N GLY A 443 -11.00 -17.21 4.07
CA GLY A 443 -9.91 -17.71 4.90
C GLY A 443 -8.64 -16.83 4.91
N GLU A 444 -8.70 -15.67 4.25
CA GLU A 444 -7.58 -14.73 4.14
C GLU A 444 -7.19 -14.19 5.53
N VAL A 445 -8.19 -13.85 6.35
CA VAL A 445 -8.04 -13.50 7.77
C VAL A 445 -8.70 -14.56 8.67
N PRO A 446 -8.23 -14.75 9.91
CA PRO A 446 -8.94 -15.60 10.88
C PRO A 446 -10.37 -15.13 11.09
N ALA A 447 -11.32 -16.06 11.08
CA ALA A 447 -12.72 -15.76 11.41
C ALA A 447 -12.81 -15.20 12.84
N GLY A 448 -13.55 -14.11 13.01
CA GLY A 448 -13.72 -13.46 14.32
C GLY A 448 -12.48 -12.72 14.85
N ILE A 449 -11.53 -12.36 13.97
CA ILE A 449 -10.36 -11.56 14.33
C ILE A 449 -10.77 -10.27 15.06
N ASP A 450 -10.14 -10.03 16.22
CA ASP A 450 -10.28 -8.78 16.97
C ASP A 450 -9.28 -7.75 16.45
N TRP A 451 -9.62 -7.16 15.30
CA TRP A 451 -8.76 -6.22 14.57
C TRP A 451 -8.38 -4.98 15.39
N ARG A 452 -9.18 -4.61 16.39
CA ARG A 452 -8.94 -3.45 17.26
C ARG A 452 -7.60 -3.57 17.99
N LYS A 453 -7.16 -4.78 18.31
CA LYS A 453 -5.85 -5.06 18.92
C LYS A 453 -4.68 -4.69 18.01
N HIS A 454 -4.90 -4.64 16.70
CA HIS A 454 -3.88 -4.46 15.69
C HIS A 454 -3.92 -3.09 15.03
N MET A 455 -4.79 -2.20 15.50
CA MET A 455 -4.88 -0.81 15.05
C MET A 455 -4.25 0.14 16.07
N GLU A 456 -3.55 1.16 15.58
CA GLU A 456 -2.96 2.22 16.39
C GLU A 456 -3.35 3.58 15.80
N LEU A 457 -4.65 3.89 15.85
CA LEU A 457 -5.24 5.07 15.20
C LEU A 457 -4.93 6.41 15.87
N LYS A 458 -4.30 6.41 17.06
CA LYS A 458 -3.95 7.64 17.77
C LYS A 458 -3.15 8.61 16.90
N TYR A 459 -2.28 8.10 16.01
CA TYR A 459 -1.48 8.93 15.10
C TYR A 459 -2.34 9.68 14.08
N VAL A 460 -3.26 8.97 13.43
CA VAL A 460 -4.21 9.57 12.47
C VAL A 460 -5.18 10.49 13.18
N TRP A 461 -5.72 10.11 14.34
CA TRP A 461 -6.63 10.97 15.11
C TRP A 461 -5.97 12.27 15.57
N ALA A 462 -4.71 12.23 15.98
CA ALA A 462 -3.94 13.43 16.32
C ALA A 462 -3.67 14.33 15.10
N ALA A 463 -3.37 13.73 13.95
CA ALA A 463 -3.18 14.46 12.70
C ALA A 463 -4.49 15.08 12.20
N GLN A 464 -5.62 14.35 12.30
CA GLN A 464 -6.96 14.85 11.99
C GLN A 464 -7.30 16.04 12.90
N GLU A 465 -7.11 15.91 14.20
CA GLU A 465 -7.34 16.99 15.17
C GLU A 465 -6.48 18.22 14.87
N ALA A 466 -5.18 18.03 14.61
CA ALA A 466 -4.27 19.11 14.25
C ALA A 466 -4.65 19.83 12.94
N LEU A 467 -5.37 19.17 12.03
CA LEU A 467 -5.86 19.71 10.76
C LEU A 467 -7.31 20.20 10.82
N GLY A 468 -7.98 20.09 11.97
CA GLY A 468 -9.40 20.43 12.11
C GLY A 468 -10.35 19.46 11.37
N LEU A 469 -9.91 18.23 11.13
CA LEU A 469 -10.68 17.18 10.48
C LEU A 469 -11.43 16.32 11.53
N PRO A 470 -12.58 15.73 11.17
CA PRO A 470 -13.27 14.80 12.05
C PRO A 470 -12.45 13.53 12.31
N LYS A 471 -12.54 12.99 13.53
CA LYS A 471 -11.93 11.70 13.86
C LYS A 471 -12.64 10.57 13.13
N ARG A 472 -11.92 9.79 12.31
CA ARG A 472 -12.50 8.69 11.51
C ARG A 472 -11.67 7.40 11.62
N PRO A 473 -12.26 6.29 12.13
CA PRO A 473 -13.57 6.22 12.78
C PRO A 473 -13.62 7.09 14.05
N ALA A 474 -14.81 7.50 14.46
CA ALA A 474 -15.00 8.33 15.65
C ALA A 474 -14.64 7.59 16.95
N SER A 475 -14.71 6.26 16.93
CA SER A 475 -14.33 5.35 18.02
C SER A 475 -14.05 3.95 17.47
N LEU A 476 -13.31 3.14 18.22
CA LEU A 476 -13.06 1.72 17.94
C LEU A 476 -14.02 0.81 18.69
#